data_AF-A0A816GUK0-F1
#
_entry.id   AF-A0A816GUK0-F1
#
_cell.length_a   1.000
_cell.length_b   1.000
_cell.length_c   1.000
_cell.angle_alpha   90.00
_cell.angle_beta   90.00
_cell.angle_gamma   90.00
#
_symmetry.space_group_name_H-M   'P 1'
#
loop_
_entity.id
_entity.type
_entity.pdbx_description
1 polymer ?
#
loop_
_entity_poly.entity_id
_entity_poly.type
_entity_poly.pdbx_seq_one_letter_code
_entity_poly.pdbx_strand_id
1 'polypeptide(L)'
;MTTLNLEPNAFHGTHLAGVEEELKYMNTNLEEIQKSLEMYLENKRRQFPRFYFISNDDLLEILGNSKEPLKVMPHMKKLFDNIKTLTLSKPSKDGPQVAIEMKSNEDEIVPFDGQVTLDGQVEKWLRDVENKMKEVVKRKVLACRHDLANCGTKREKWLKSHPGQACITASQIQWTEEVEKSLRDNPLKLRSDRKKQHLVLKNFTDMIKKNLTRLERVKLVSLVTIEIHARDVINDLIKSQIKSAQAFEWAQQLRFYIRRDEVIIEQAIGRFWYGCEYLGNSGRLVITPLTDRCYMTLTIALSLCRGGSPKGPAGTGKTETVKDLGKAMAFYVIVTNCSDAIDYKSMGRMFMGYCQTGAWGCFDEFNRINIEVLSVVAQQITSILNAMKILQDEIKNSMRAKINMSEDDAFATVDKRLLSRKFTFQGQDIDLVWSCGLFITMNP
;
A
#
# COMPACT_ATOMS: atom_id res chain seq x y z
N MET A 1 36.78 -14.38 29.07
CA MET A 1 36.17 -13.34 29.95
C MET A 1 36.54 -13.53 31.41
N THR A 2 36.25 -14.67 32.06
CA THR A 2 36.60 -14.91 33.48
C THR A 2 38.10 -14.77 33.75
N THR A 3 38.96 -15.34 32.90
CA THR A 3 40.43 -15.24 33.02
C THR A 3 40.93 -13.79 32.89
N LEU A 4 40.39 -13.02 31.93
CA LEU A 4 40.74 -11.60 31.75
C LEU A 4 40.18 -10.70 32.87
N ASN A 5 39.11 -11.13 33.54
CA ASN A 5 38.56 -10.41 34.70
C ASN A 5 39.41 -10.63 35.97
N LEU A 6 40.14 -11.76 36.04
CA LEU A 6 41.09 -12.04 37.13
C LEU A 6 42.42 -11.28 36.94
N GLU A 7 42.79 -10.93 35.71
CA GLU A 7 43.98 -10.16 35.36
C GLU A 7 43.59 -8.82 34.70
N PRO A 8 43.19 -7.79 35.49
CA PRO A 8 42.68 -6.52 34.97
C PRO A 8 43.76 -5.65 34.34
N ASN A 9 45.04 -6.00 34.52
CA ASN A 9 46.15 -5.31 33.86
C ASN A 9 46.16 -5.70 32.37
N ALA A 10 45.82 -4.74 31.50
CA ALA A 10 45.72 -4.95 30.06
C ALA A 10 47.00 -5.52 29.43
N PHE A 11 48.19 -5.13 29.93
CA PHE A 11 49.46 -5.66 29.41
C PHE A 11 49.60 -7.15 29.75
N HIS A 12 49.35 -7.54 31.00
CA HIS A 12 49.44 -8.95 31.41
C HIS A 12 48.34 -9.82 30.77
N GLY A 13 47.08 -9.35 30.77
CA GLY A 13 45.95 -10.08 30.22
C GLY A 13 46.04 -10.34 28.72
N THR A 14 46.64 -9.41 27.95
CA THR A 14 46.84 -9.57 26.49
C THR A 14 48.04 -10.45 26.13
N HIS A 15 48.99 -10.65 27.04
CA HIS A 15 50.18 -11.49 26.83
C HIS A 15 50.03 -12.90 27.45
N LEU A 16 48.83 -13.25 27.93
CA LEU A 16 48.52 -14.62 28.34
C LEU A 16 48.61 -15.55 27.11
N ALA A 17 49.27 -16.71 27.30
CA ALA A 17 49.48 -17.67 26.24
C ALA A 17 48.14 -18.16 25.63
N GLY A 18 48.07 -18.20 24.30
CA GLY A 18 46.90 -18.70 23.56
C GLY A 18 45.73 -17.71 23.43
N VAL A 19 45.75 -16.55 24.12
CA VAL A 19 44.64 -15.58 24.03
C VAL A 19 44.50 -14.99 22.63
N GLU A 20 45.60 -14.68 21.95
CA GLU A 20 45.56 -14.18 20.57
C GLU A 20 44.96 -15.22 19.61
N GLU A 21 45.39 -16.48 19.73
CA GLU A 21 44.91 -17.58 18.89
C GLU A 21 43.42 -17.85 19.14
N GLU A 22 43.00 -17.85 20.40
CA GLU A 22 41.60 -18.06 20.80
C GLU A 22 40.70 -16.90 20.33
N LEU A 23 41.15 -15.64 20.46
CA LEU A 23 40.43 -14.48 19.95
C LEU A 23 40.30 -14.50 18.42
N LYS A 24 41.37 -14.84 17.70
CA LYS A 24 41.32 -15.00 16.23
C LYS A 24 40.36 -16.11 15.83
N TYR A 25 40.42 -17.25 16.50
CA TYR A 25 39.52 -18.38 16.27
C TYR A 25 38.04 -18.00 16.53
N MET A 26 37.75 -17.34 17.65
CA MET A 26 36.41 -16.84 17.96
C MET A 26 35.94 -15.82 16.93
N ASN A 27 36.81 -14.92 16.47
CA ASN A 27 36.45 -13.93 15.46
C ASN A 27 36.07 -14.59 14.13
N THR A 28 36.87 -15.56 13.65
CA THR A 28 36.55 -16.32 12.43
C THR A 28 35.21 -17.05 12.55
N ASN A 29 34.94 -17.71 13.68
CA ASN A 29 33.67 -18.39 13.91
C ASN A 29 32.48 -17.41 13.95
N LEU A 30 32.66 -16.23 14.56
CA LEU A 30 31.62 -15.20 14.59
C LEU A 30 31.31 -14.67 13.19
N GLU A 31 32.31 -14.48 12.34
CA GLU A 31 32.13 -14.08 10.94
C GLU A 31 31.35 -15.13 10.14
N GLU A 32 31.63 -16.42 10.32
CA GLU A 32 30.90 -17.51 9.67
C GLU A 32 29.45 -17.61 10.14
N ILE A 33 29.22 -17.46 11.45
CA ILE A 33 27.88 -17.44 12.04
C ILE A 33 27.10 -16.23 11.51
N GLN A 34 27.71 -15.06 11.47
CA GLN A 34 27.07 -13.84 10.95
C GLN A 34 26.67 -14.01 9.49
N LYS A 35 27.57 -14.52 8.64
CA LYS A 35 27.28 -14.75 7.22
C LYS A 35 26.13 -15.76 7.03
N SER A 36 26.14 -16.84 7.81
CA SER A 36 25.08 -17.85 7.76
C SER A 36 23.72 -17.28 8.21
N LEU A 37 23.73 -16.46 9.25
CA LEU A 37 22.53 -15.77 9.75
C LEU A 37 22.00 -14.78 8.70
N GLU A 38 22.85 -13.97 8.08
CA GLU A 38 22.46 -13.04 7.02
C GLU A 38 21.83 -13.77 5.83
N MET A 39 22.44 -14.88 5.39
CA MET A 39 21.87 -15.72 4.32
C MET A 39 20.51 -16.31 4.70
N TYR A 40 20.36 -16.77 5.95
CA TYR A 40 19.09 -17.29 6.47
C TYR A 40 18.00 -16.21 6.48
N LEU A 41 18.30 -15.02 7.02
CA LEU A 41 17.36 -13.89 7.06
C LEU A 41 16.97 -13.45 5.66
N GLU A 42 17.91 -13.40 4.72
CA GLU A 42 17.62 -13.02 3.33
C GLU A 42 16.70 -14.02 2.63
N ASN A 43 16.87 -15.33 2.90
CA ASN A 43 15.94 -16.34 2.42
C ASN A 43 14.51 -16.11 2.98
N LYS A 44 14.40 -15.81 4.27
CA LYS A 44 13.09 -15.49 4.89
C LYS A 44 12.45 -14.25 4.29
N ARG A 45 13.23 -13.21 3.98
CA ARG A 45 12.72 -12.01 3.29
C ARG A 45 12.19 -12.32 1.88
N ARG A 46 12.85 -13.17 1.11
CA ARG A 46 12.32 -13.61 -0.20
C ARG A 46 11.01 -14.37 -0.07
N GLN A 47 10.85 -15.17 0.99
CA GLN A 47 9.61 -15.90 1.25
C GLN A 47 8.48 -15.02 1.77
N PHE A 48 8.77 -13.90 2.43
CA PHE A 48 7.77 -12.89 2.76
C PHE A 48 8.37 -11.48 2.64
N PRO A 49 8.20 -10.83 1.46
CA PRO A 49 8.86 -9.57 1.12
C PRO A 49 8.63 -8.39 2.08
N ARG A 50 7.55 -8.39 2.86
CA ARG A 50 7.34 -7.35 3.88
C ARG A 50 8.41 -7.36 4.99
N PHE A 51 9.16 -8.46 5.14
CA PHE A 51 10.32 -8.52 6.03
C PHE A 51 11.53 -7.68 5.59
N TYR A 52 11.55 -7.16 4.35
CA TYR A 52 12.55 -6.16 3.95
C TYR A 52 12.38 -4.82 4.68
N PHE A 53 11.23 -4.56 5.30
CA PHE A 53 10.88 -3.26 5.90
C PHE A 53 10.97 -3.23 7.43
N ILE A 54 11.45 -4.31 8.05
CA ILE A 54 11.67 -4.40 9.49
C ILE A 54 13.14 -4.61 9.81
N SER A 55 13.54 -4.33 11.06
CA SER A 55 14.92 -4.57 11.51
C SER A 55 15.23 -6.06 11.58
N ASN A 56 16.53 -6.39 11.63
CA ASN A 56 16.96 -7.77 11.87
C ASN A 56 16.44 -8.29 13.22
N ASP A 57 16.42 -7.45 14.25
CA ASP A 57 15.97 -7.83 15.60
C ASP A 57 14.48 -8.20 15.60
N ASP A 58 13.64 -7.35 14.98
CA ASP A 58 12.21 -7.65 14.81
C ASP A 58 12.00 -8.95 14.04
N LEU A 59 12.76 -9.15 12.96
CA LEU A 59 12.65 -10.36 12.14
C LEU A 59 13.05 -11.61 12.94
N LEU A 60 14.11 -11.53 13.74
CA LEU A 60 14.55 -12.64 14.59
C LEU A 60 13.54 -12.95 15.69
N GLU A 61 12.92 -11.93 16.30
CA GLU A 61 11.87 -12.11 17.29
C GLU A 61 10.64 -12.80 16.69
N ILE A 62 10.23 -12.41 15.48
CA ILE A 62 9.13 -13.05 14.74
C ILE A 62 9.47 -14.52 14.42
N LEU A 63 10.67 -14.78 13.89
CA LEU A 63 11.09 -16.13 13.50
C LEU A 63 11.26 -17.05 14.71
N GLY A 64 11.83 -16.54 15.81
CA GLY A 64 12.02 -17.25 17.07
C GLY A 64 10.70 -17.66 17.73
N ASN A 65 9.65 -16.86 17.55
CA ASN A 65 8.32 -17.11 18.09
C ASN A 65 7.31 -17.65 17.05
N SER A 66 7.79 -18.24 15.95
CA SER A 66 6.94 -18.73 14.85
C SER A 66 5.82 -19.71 15.26
N LYS A 67 6.02 -20.47 16.36
CA LYS A 67 5.03 -21.40 16.93
C LYS A 67 4.01 -20.75 17.88
N GLU A 68 4.22 -19.49 18.24
CA GLU A 68 3.37 -18.74 19.17
C GLU A 68 2.85 -17.46 18.47
N PRO A 69 1.82 -17.54 17.60
CA PRO A 69 1.32 -16.41 16.83
C PRO A 69 0.98 -15.16 17.67
N LEU A 70 0.54 -15.35 18.92
CA LEU A 70 0.28 -14.25 19.86
C LEU A 70 1.50 -13.35 20.10
N LYS A 71 2.71 -13.91 20.11
CA LYS A 71 3.97 -13.15 20.26
C LYS A 71 4.37 -12.41 18.98
N VAL A 72 3.83 -12.81 17.83
CA VAL A 72 4.05 -12.11 16.54
C VAL A 72 3.13 -10.90 16.38
N MET A 73 1.97 -10.89 17.06
CA MET A 73 0.97 -9.80 16.97
C MET A 73 1.52 -8.38 17.15
N PRO A 74 2.46 -8.09 18.09
CA PRO A 74 3.05 -6.76 18.24
C PRO A 74 3.74 -6.23 16.98
N HIS A 75 4.25 -7.12 16.12
CA HIS A 75 4.96 -6.75 14.89
C HIS A 75 4.03 -6.54 13.70
N MET A 76 2.73 -6.88 13.79
CA MET A 76 1.79 -6.74 12.66
C MET A 76 1.71 -5.30 12.12
N LYS A 77 1.78 -4.31 13.02
CA LYS A 77 1.82 -2.88 12.66
C LYS A 77 3.02 -2.47 11.82
N LYS A 78 4.12 -3.22 11.88
CA LYS A 78 5.34 -2.95 11.11
C LYS A 78 5.28 -3.60 9.72
N LEU A 79 4.47 -4.66 9.56
CA LEU A 79 4.37 -5.45 8.34
C LEU A 79 3.21 -5.01 7.42
N PHE A 80 2.15 -4.43 7.99
CA PHE A 80 0.95 -4.02 7.28
C PHE A 80 0.64 -2.55 7.56
N ASP A 81 -0.02 -1.87 6.62
CA ASP A 81 -0.33 -0.44 6.77
C ASP A 81 -1.22 -0.17 8.00
N ASN A 82 -2.31 -0.94 8.13
CA ASN A 82 -3.26 -0.73 9.23
C ASN A 82 -3.84 -2.01 9.82
N ILE A 83 -3.08 -3.11 9.84
CA ILE A 83 -3.39 -4.26 10.72
C ILE A 83 -2.63 -4.08 12.03
N LYS A 84 -3.35 -3.67 13.08
CA LYS A 84 -2.80 -3.54 14.44
C LYS A 84 -2.58 -4.89 15.09
N THR A 85 -3.54 -5.79 14.94
CA THR A 85 -3.52 -7.15 15.48
C THR A 85 -4.57 -8.00 14.75
N LEU A 86 -4.48 -9.31 14.90
CA LEU A 86 -5.53 -10.24 14.51
C LEU A 86 -6.25 -10.71 15.78
N THR A 87 -7.57 -10.88 15.69
CA THR A 87 -8.29 -11.64 16.73
C THR A 87 -8.21 -13.11 16.35
N LEU A 88 -7.78 -13.93 17.30
CA LEU A 88 -7.66 -15.37 17.12
C LEU A 88 -8.91 -16.07 17.67
N SER A 89 -9.29 -17.18 17.05
CA SER A 89 -10.32 -18.06 17.59
C SER A 89 -9.93 -18.55 18.99
N LYS A 90 -10.92 -18.93 19.81
CA LYS A 90 -10.63 -19.59 21.09
C LYS A 90 -9.69 -20.77 20.87
N PRO A 91 -8.66 -20.96 21.72
CA PRO A 91 -7.71 -22.04 21.57
C PRO A 91 -8.46 -23.37 21.61
N SER A 92 -8.37 -24.14 20.53
CA SER A 92 -8.76 -25.55 20.55
C SER A 92 -7.66 -26.32 21.28
N LYS A 93 -8.02 -27.28 22.14
CA LYS A 93 -7.05 -28.03 22.97
C LYS A 93 -5.95 -28.73 22.15
N ASP A 94 -6.22 -29.05 20.88
CA ASP A 94 -5.30 -29.75 19.97
C ASP A 94 -5.30 -29.17 18.53
N GLY A 95 -5.91 -27.99 18.30
CA GLY A 95 -6.06 -27.41 16.96
C GLY A 95 -5.13 -26.22 16.72
N PRO A 96 -4.72 -25.96 15.46
CA PRO A 96 -3.88 -24.80 15.15
C PRO A 96 -4.63 -23.51 15.48
N GLN A 97 -3.89 -22.47 15.87
CA GLN A 97 -4.48 -21.14 16.05
C GLN A 97 -4.98 -20.59 14.71
N VAL A 98 -6.11 -19.91 14.74
CA VAL A 98 -6.76 -19.39 13.54
C VAL A 98 -7.09 -17.92 13.74
N ALA A 99 -6.74 -17.08 12.78
CA ALA A 99 -7.21 -15.71 12.72
C ALA A 99 -8.62 -15.64 12.12
N ILE A 100 -9.50 -14.90 12.78
CA ILE A 100 -10.92 -14.74 12.41
C ILE A 100 -11.27 -13.33 11.93
N GLU A 101 -10.53 -12.32 12.37
CA GLU A 101 -10.74 -10.92 11.98
C GLU A 101 -9.44 -10.13 12.12
N MET A 102 -9.31 -9.09 11.29
CA MET A 102 -8.25 -8.10 11.41
C MET A 102 -8.78 -6.85 12.11
N LYS A 103 -7.95 -6.26 12.96
CA LYS A 103 -8.28 -5.05 13.72
C LYS A 103 -7.32 -3.91 13.37
N SER A 104 -7.86 -2.72 13.09
CA SER A 104 -7.06 -1.53 12.75
C SER A 104 -6.54 -0.75 13.97
N ASN A 105 -5.68 0.23 13.72
CA ASN A 105 -5.20 1.17 14.73
C ASN A 105 -6.33 2.02 15.34
N GLU A 106 -7.39 2.29 14.57
CA GLU A 106 -8.60 3.01 15.02
C GLU A 106 -9.63 2.07 15.70
N ASP A 107 -9.26 0.81 15.92
CA ASP A 107 -10.08 -0.25 16.47
C ASP A 107 -11.27 -0.66 15.57
N GLU A 108 -11.18 -0.39 14.26
CA GLU A 108 -12.09 -1.00 13.29
C GLU A 108 -11.84 -2.50 13.20
N ILE A 109 -12.90 -3.29 13.18
CA ILE A 109 -12.83 -4.75 13.07
C ILE A 109 -13.39 -5.16 11.72
N VAL A 110 -12.63 -5.96 10.99
CA VAL A 110 -13.05 -6.53 9.70
C VAL A 110 -12.91 -8.06 9.77
N PRO A 111 -14.03 -8.79 9.84
CA PRO A 111 -14.02 -10.24 9.82
C PRO A 111 -13.45 -10.78 8.51
N PHE A 112 -12.64 -11.82 8.62
CA PHE A 112 -12.32 -12.65 7.48
C PHE A 112 -13.55 -13.48 7.12
N ASP A 113 -13.98 -13.44 5.86
CA ASP A 113 -15.02 -14.36 5.40
C ASP A 113 -14.35 -15.73 5.18
N GLY A 114 -14.10 -16.43 6.30
CA GLY A 114 -13.27 -17.64 6.40
C GLY A 114 -12.23 -17.54 7.52
N GLN A 115 -11.41 -18.57 7.63
CA GLN A 115 -10.40 -18.73 8.68
C GLN A 115 -9.00 -18.73 8.05
N VAL A 116 -8.03 -18.07 8.69
CA VAL A 116 -6.60 -18.16 8.30
C VAL A 116 -5.85 -18.92 9.38
N THR A 117 -5.35 -20.11 9.04
CA THR A 117 -4.58 -20.94 9.97
C THR A 117 -3.19 -20.35 10.17
N LEU A 118 -2.83 -20.08 11.42
CA LEU A 118 -1.55 -19.52 11.84
C LEU A 118 -0.63 -20.64 12.37
N ASP A 119 -0.29 -21.58 11.49
CA ASP A 119 0.52 -22.75 11.85
C ASP A 119 1.67 -22.95 10.87
N GLY A 120 2.74 -23.57 11.37
CA GLY A 120 3.97 -23.82 10.61
C GLY A 120 4.85 -22.58 10.46
N GLN A 121 5.40 -22.40 9.25
CA GLN A 121 6.36 -21.34 8.95
C GLN A 121 5.70 -19.96 8.94
N VAL A 122 6.28 -19.00 9.68
CA VAL A 122 5.68 -17.67 9.89
C VAL A 122 5.52 -16.86 8.62
N GLU A 123 6.48 -16.94 7.72
CA GLU A 123 6.44 -16.33 6.40
C GLU A 123 5.26 -16.83 5.56
N LYS A 124 4.86 -18.09 5.73
CA LYS A 124 3.78 -18.71 4.94
C LYS A 124 2.43 -18.23 5.43
N TRP A 125 2.16 -18.35 6.74
CA TRP A 125 0.87 -17.89 7.25
C TRP A 125 0.74 -16.36 7.20
N LEU A 126 1.82 -15.58 7.29
CA LEU A 126 1.77 -14.13 7.08
C LEU A 126 1.39 -13.79 5.63
N ARG A 127 1.91 -14.55 4.66
CA ARG A 127 1.50 -14.44 3.25
C ARG A 127 0.03 -14.82 3.05
N ASP A 128 -0.46 -15.85 3.75
CA ASP A 128 -1.87 -16.24 3.70
C ASP A 128 -2.78 -15.16 4.33
N VAL A 129 -2.34 -14.52 5.42
CA VAL A 129 -3.01 -13.35 6.02
C VAL A 129 -3.06 -12.18 5.02
N GLU A 130 -1.95 -11.88 4.33
CA GLU A 130 -1.91 -10.82 3.31
C GLU A 130 -2.89 -11.10 2.17
N ASN A 131 -2.89 -12.33 1.64
CA ASN A 131 -3.79 -12.72 0.56
C ASN A 131 -5.26 -12.63 1.00
N LYS A 132 -5.56 -13.10 2.21
CA LYS A 132 -6.92 -13.06 2.76
C LYS A 132 -7.37 -11.63 3.04
N MET A 133 -6.49 -10.77 3.53
CA MET A 133 -6.74 -9.33 3.70
C MET A 133 -7.17 -8.71 2.36
N LYS A 134 -6.40 -8.90 1.30
CA LYS A 134 -6.70 -8.35 -0.03
C LYS A 134 -8.05 -8.84 -0.56
N GLU A 135 -8.33 -10.14 -0.43
CA GLU A 135 -9.60 -10.76 -0.81
C GLU A 135 -10.79 -10.15 -0.06
N VAL A 136 -10.67 -10.02 1.27
CA VAL A 136 -11.72 -9.50 2.15
C VAL A 136 -11.97 -8.03 1.89
N VAL A 137 -10.92 -7.20 1.77
CA VAL A 137 -11.06 -5.77 1.42
C VAL A 137 -11.84 -5.63 0.12
N LYS A 138 -11.46 -6.36 -0.94
CA LYS A 138 -12.17 -6.33 -2.21
C LYS A 138 -13.65 -6.71 -2.05
N ARG A 139 -13.94 -7.81 -1.37
CA ARG A 139 -15.33 -8.26 -1.15
C ARG A 139 -16.14 -7.23 -0.36
N LYS A 140 -15.57 -6.63 0.69
CA LYS A 140 -16.26 -5.61 1.48
C LYS A 140 -16.53 -4.34 0.65
N VAL A 141 -15.64 -3.95 -0.26
CA VAL A 141 -15.89 -2.84 -1.21
C VAL A 141 -17.08 -3.17 -2.12
N LEU A 142 -17.10 -4.35 -2.75
CA LEU A 142 -18.19 -4.77 -3.64
C LEU A 142 -19.53 -4.84 -2.90
N ALA A 143 -19.56 -5.48 -1.73
CA ALA A 143 -20.76 -5.56 -0.89
C ALA A 143 -21.23 -4.16 -0.45
N CYS A 144 -20.31 -3.29 -0.03
CA CYS A 144 -20.62 -1.92 0.36
C CYS A 144 -21.23 -1.11 -0.79
N ARG A 145 -20.71 -1.26 -2.02
CA ARG A 145 -21.26 -0.63 -3.23
C ARG A 145 -22.64 -1.16 -3.57
N HIS A 146 -22.86 -2.48 -3.48
CA HIS A 146 -24.16 -3.10 -3.69
C HIS A 146 -25.21 -2.56 -2.70
N ASP A 147 -24.87 -2.52 -1.41
CA ASP A 147 -25.77 -2.03 -0.37
C ASP A 147 -26.03 -0.53 -0.50
N LEU A 148 -25.04 0.23 -1.00
CA LEU A 148 -25.18 1.64 -1.31
C LEU A 148 -26.20 1.92 -2.42
N ALA A 149 -26.24 1.09 -3.46
CA ALA A 149 -27.25 1.20 -4.53
C ALA A 149 -28.68 1.08 -3.98
N ASN A 150 -28.85 0.25 -2.94
CA ASN A 150 -30.14 -0.10 -2.35
C ASN A 150 -30.47 0.71 -1.08
N CYS A 151 -29.57 1.58 -0.60
CA CYS A 151 -29.69 2.21 0.72
C CYS A 151 -30.77 3.30 0.78
N GLY A 152 -31.16 3.89 -0.36
CA GLY A 152 -32.07 5.03 -0.41
C GLY A 152 -31.63 6.17 0.51
N THR A 153 -32.47 6.53 1.48
CA THR A 153 -32.18 7.59 2.47
C THR A 153 -31.45 7.10 3.73
N LYS A 154 -31.20 5.79 3.89
CA LYS A 154 -30.64 5.17 5.12
C LYS A 154 -29.11 5.20 5.16
N ARG A 155 -28.49 6.33 4.81
CA ARG A 155 -27.02 6.49 4.73
C ARG A 155 -26.30 6.25 6.06
N GLU A 156 -26.92 6.61 7.18
CA GLU A 156 -26.33 6.37 8.50
C GLU A 156 -26.18 4.87 8.82
N LYS A 157 -27.19 4.06 8.52
CA LYS A 157 -27.13 2.61 8.74
C LYS A 157 -26.06 1.97 7.86
N TRP A 158 -25.98 2.39 6.60
CA TRP A 158 -24.96 1.93 5.66
C TRP A 158 -23.54 2.24 6.13
N LEU A 159 -23.28 3.47 6.59
CA LEU A 159 -21.95 3.84 7.09
C LEU A 159 -21.53 3.00 8.31
N LYS A 160 -22.48 2.65 9.18
CA LYS A 160 -22.23 1.83 10.37
C LYS A 160 -22.01 0.35 10.05
N SER A 161 -22.61 -0.17 8.97
CA SER A 161 -22.53 -1.59 8.62
C SER A 161 -21.30 -1.98 7.81
N HIS A 162 -20.53 -1.02 7.30
CA HIS A 162 -19.37 -1.29 6.45
C HIS A 162 -18.06 -0.68 7.00
N PRO A 163 -16.90 -1.24 6.60
CA PRO A 163 -15.61 -0.63 6.85
C PRO A 163 -15.52 0.75 6.19
N GLY A 164 -14.82 1.71 6.81
CA GLY A 164 -14.77 3.07 6.29
C GLY A 164 -14.05 3.19 4.95
N GLN A 165 -12.96 2.44 4.74
CA GLN A 165 -12.30 2.31 3.44
C GLN A 165 -13.28 1.86 2.36
N ALA A 166 -14.10 0.85 2.65
CA ALA A 166 -15.11 0.36 1.71
C ALA A 166 -16.19 1.41 1.40
N CYS A 167 -16.63 2.18 2.42
CA CYS A 167 -17.58 3.27 2.23
C CYS A 167 -17.06 4.35 1.28
N ILE A 168 -15.79 4.77 1.46
CA ILE A 168 -15.14 5.78 0.62
C ILE A 168 -15.09 5.30 -0.83
N THR A 169 -14.52 4.11 -1.07
CA THR A 169 -14.37 3.57 -2.43
C THR A 169 -15.73 3.30 -3.09
N ALA A 170 -16.70 2.75 -2.35
CA ALA A 170 -18.06 2.56 -2.87
C ALA A 170 -18.72 3.88 -3.29
N SER A 171 -18.52 4.96 -2.52
CA SER A 171 -19.06 6.27 -2.88
C SER A 171 -18.38 6.86 -4.12
N GLN A 172 -17.05 6.71 -4.24
CA GLN A 172 -16.31 7.14 -5.44
C GLN A 172 -16.75 6.38 -6.71
N ILE A 173 -17.03 5.08 -6.59
CA ILE A 173 -17.58 4.27 -7.69
C ILE A 173 -18.96 4.80 -8.10
N GLN A 174 -19.87 4.96 -7.13
CA GLN A 174 -21.22 5.49 -7.41
C GLN A 174 -21.15 6.88 -8.04
N TRP A 175 -20.31 7.77 -7.51
CA TRP A 175 -20.12 9.11 -8.05
C TRP A 175 -19.62 9.07 -9.51
N THR A 176 -18.64 8.24 -9.82
CA THR A 176 -18.12 8.05 -11.18
C THR A 176 -19.24 7.61 -12.13
N GLU A 177 -20.02 6.60 -11.74
CA GLU A 177 -21.11 6.06 -12.54
C GLU A 177 -22.24 7.08 -12.79
N GLU A 178 -22.62 7.84 -11.75
CA GLU A 178 -23.67 8.86 -11.84
C GLU A 178 -23.26 10.03 -12.75
N VAL A 179 -22.05 10.57 -12.56
CA VAL A 179 -21.54 11.68 -13.38
C VAL A 179 -21.42 11.26 -14.84
N GLU A 180 -20.85 10.08 -15.12
CA GLU A 180 -20.73 9.60 -16.49
C GLU A 180 -22.08 9.31 -17.14
N LYS A 181 -23.05 8.77 -16.38
CA LYS A 181 -24.40 8.59 -16.88
C LYS A 181 -25.04 9.92 -17.26
N SER A 182 -24.87 10.95 -16.44
CA SER A 182 -25.35 12.29 -16.76
C SER A 182 -24.66 12.88 -18.00
N LEU A 183 -23.34 12.71 -18.14
CA LEU A 183 -22.60 13.17 -19.31
C LEU A 183 -23.00 12.44 -20.61
N ARG A 184 -23.35 11.15 -20.54
CA ARG A 184 -23.86 10.38 -21.69
C ARG A 184 -25.29 10.73 -22.06
N ASP A 185 -26.18 10.83 -21.07
CA ASP A 185 -27.61 11.07 -21.31
C ASP A 185 -27.91 12.51 -21.71
N ASN A 186 -27.49 13.47 -20.87
CA ASN A 186 -27.69 14.90 -21.06
C ASN A 186 -26.85 15.65 -20.01
N PRO A 187 -25.78 16.37 -20.41
CA PRO A 187 -24.90 17.11 -19.49
C PRO A 187 -25.63 18.08 -18.55
N LEU A 188 -26.83 18.55 -18.88
CA LEU A 188 -27.65 19.37 -17.97
C LEU A 188 -28.05 18.63 -16.68
N LYS A 189 -28.05 17.29 -16.69
CA LYS A 189 -28.32 16.45 -15.51
C LYS A 189 -27.25 16.58 -14.42
N LEU A 190 -26.05 17.09 -14.73
CA LEU A 190 -25.04 17.42 -13.71
C LEU A 190 -25.58 18.39 -12.64
N ARG A 191 -26.53 19.27 -13.00
CA ARG A 191 -27.20 20.16 -12.02
C ARG A 191 -28.03 19.38 -11.00
N SER A 192 -28.60 18.24 -11.43
CA SER A 192 -29.33 17.31 -10.56
C SER A 192 -28.37 16.56 -9.65
N ASP A 193 -27.25 16.06 -10.20
CA ASP A 193 -26.24 15.36 -9.41
C ASP A 193 -25.62 16.28 -8.35
N ARG A 194 -25.36 17.55 -8.71
CA ARG A 194 -24.98 18.58 -7.73
C ARG A 194 -26.00 18.69 -6.60
N LYS A 195 -27.31 18.74 -6.89
CA LYS A 195 -28.36 18.83 -5.84
C LYS A 195 -28.36 17.59 -4.95
N LYS A 196 -28.24 16.39 -5.52
CA LYS A 196 -28.11 15.14 -4.74
C LYS A 196 -26.88 15.18 -3.85
N GLN A 197 -25.74 15.62 -4.36
CA GLN A 197 -24.50 15.73 -3.61
C GLN A 197 -24.63 16.69 -2.41
N HIS A 198 -25.30 17.82 -2.59
CA HIS A 198 -25.59 18.74 -1.48
C HIS A 198 -26.49 18.10 -0.42
N LEU A 199 -27.47 17.28 -0.81
CA LEU A 199 -28.31 16.55 0.13
C LEU A 199 -27.52 15.49 0.91
N VAL A 200 -26.64 14.74 0.24
CA VAL A 200 -25.74 13.78 0.88
C VAL A 200 -24.84 14.48 1.90
N LEU A 201 -24.20 15.58 1.53
CA LEU A 201 -23.35 16.36 2.43
C LEU A 201 -24.13 16.96 3.61
N LYS A 202 -25.36 17.40 3.39
CA LYS A 202 -26.24 17.86 4.47
C LYS A 202 -26.54 16.73 5.46
N ASN A 203 -26.90 15.55 4.97
CA ASN A 203 -27.14 14.37 5.82
C ASN A 203 -25.90 14.00 6.63
N PHE A 204 -24.71 14.01 6.02
CA PHE A 204 -23.46 13.77 6.75
C PHE A 204 -23.15 14.86 7.76
N THR A 205 -23.39 16.13 7.44
CA THR A 205 -23.24 17.24 8.38
C THR A 205 -24.15 17.08 9.60
N ASP A 206 -25.39 16.66 9.39
CA ASP A 206 -26.34 16.41 10.47
C ASP A 206 -25.97 15.15 11.28
N MET A 207 -25.37 14.14 10.66
CA MET A 207 -24.77 12.99 11.36
C MET A 207 -23.57 13.40 12.24
N ILE A 208 -22.68 14.28 11.77
CA ILE A 208 -21.51 14.74 12.52
C ILE A 208 -21.90 15.43 13.83
N LYS A 209 -23.05 16.12 13.84
CA LYS A 209 -23.60 16.81 15.02
C LYS A 209 -24.15 15.86 16.09
N LYS A 210 -24.41 14.59 15.74
CA LYS A 210 -24.87 13.58 16.69
C LYS A 210 -23.71 13.08 17.57
N ASN A 211 -24.06 12.38 18.64
CA ASN A 211 -23.10 11.65 19.46
C ASN A 211 -22.61 10.41 18.69
N LEU A 212 -21.37 10.51 18.18
CA LEU A 212 -20.68 9.45 17.45
C LEU A 212 -19.52 8.92 18.29
N THR A 213 -19.28 7.62 18.20
CA THR A 213 -18.03 7.01 18.71
C THR A 213 -16.82 7.59 17.96
N ARG A 214 -15.61 7.42 18.53
CA ARG A 214 -14.36 7.85 17.88
C ARG A 214 -14.23 7.29 16.46
N LEU A 215 -14.49 5.99 16.31
CA LEU A 215 -14.38 5.29 15.02
C LEU A 215 -15.38 5.84 14.00
N GLU A 216 -16.66 5.97 14.38
CA GLU A 216 -17.70 6.53 13.49
C GLU A 216 -17.37 7.97 13.07
N ARG A 217 -16.82 8.78 13.97
CA ARG A 217 -16.42 10.15 13.66
C ARG A 217 -15.29 10.18 12.62
N VAL A 218 -14.25 9.36 12.79
CA VAL A 218 -13.12 9.31 11.84
C VAL A 218 -13.57 8.77 10.47
N LYS A 219 -14.43 7.75 10.44
CA LYS A 219 -15.09 7.25 9.21
C LYS A 219 -15.83 8.38 8.47
N LEU A 220 -16.69 9.07 9.20
CA LEU A 220 -17.57 10.09 8.64
C LEU A 220 -16.78 11.30 8.12
N VAL A 221 -15.79 11.78 8.88
CA VAL A 221 -14.91 12.89 8.45
C VAL A 221 -14.17 12.52 7.17
N SER A 222 -13.59 11.30 7.11
CA SER A 222 -12.85 10.83 5.94
C SER A 222 -13.74 10.73 4.69
N LEU A 223 -14.97 10.22 4.84
CA LEU A 223 -15.93 10.16 3.76
C LEU A 223 -16.36 11.57 3.30
N VAL A 224 -16.69 12.45 4.24
CA VAL A 224 -17.09 13.84 3.93
C VAL A 224 -16.01 14.59 3.16
N THR A 225 -14.73 14.41 3.50
CA THR A 225 -13.62 15.03 2.76
C THR A 225 -13.66 14.68 1.27
N ILE A 226 -13.89 13.40 0.94
CA ILE A 226 -13.97 12.93 -0.45
C ILE A 226 -15.25 13.41 -1.14
N GLU A 227 -16.37 13.45 -0.43
CA GLU A 227 -17.66 13.89 -0.95
C GLU A 227 -17.71 15.41 -1.24
N ILE A 228 -16.95 16.19 -0.47
CA ILE A 228 -16.75 17.63 -0.74
C ILE A 228 -15.98 17.82 -2.04
N HIS A 229 -14.88 17.08 -2.24
CA HIS A 229 -14.13 17.11 -3.49
C HIS A 229 -15.01 16.69 -4.69
N ALA A 230 -15.79 15.62 -4.56
CA ALA A 230 -16.73 15.17 -5.59
C ALA A 230 -17.75 16.27 -5.99
N ARG A 231 -18.27 17.03 -5.02
CA ARG A 231 -19.14 18.20 -5.27
C ARG A 231 -18.40 19.29 -6.05
N ASP A 232 -17.18 19.59 -5.66
CA ASP A 232 -16.38 20.66 -6.25
C ASP A 232 -16.02 20.34 -7.71
N VAL A 233 -15.67 19.08 -8.00
CA VAL A 233 -15.51 18.60 -9.37
C VAL A 233 -16.79 18.79 -10.17
N ILE A 234 -17.97 18.36 -9.67
CA ILE A 234 -19.24 18.57 -10.38
C ILE A 234 -19.49 20.06 -10.68
N ASN A 235 -19.19 20.95 -9.73
CA ASN A 235 -19.31 22.39 -9.95
C ASN A 235 -18.42 22.87 -11.09
N ASP A 236 -17.19 22.39 -11.15
CA ASP A 236 -16.24 22.78 -12.18
C ASP A 236 -16.60 22.21 -13.56
N LEU A 237 -17.10 20.96 -13.63
CA LEU A 237 -17.63 20.39 -14.88
C LEU A 237 -18.81 21.22 -15.43
N ILE A 238 -19.70 21.71 -14.55
CA ILE A 238 -20.83 22.56 -14.94
C ILE A 238 -20.33 23.93 -15.44
N LYS A 239 -19.34 24.53 -14.77
CA LYS A 239 -18.74 25.81 -15.19
C LYS A 239 -18.05 25.69 -16.54
N SER A 240 -17.32 24.61 -16.77
CA SER A 240 -16.63 24.33 -18.04
C SER A 240 -17.57 23.91 -19.18
N GLN A 241 -18.85 23.70 -18.89
CA GLN A 241 -19.87 23.28 -19.88
C GLN A 241 -19.47 22.07 -20.72
N ILE A 242 -18.87 21.06 -20.07
CA ILE A 242 -18.47 19.85 -20.79
C ILE A 242 -19.67 19.11 -21.38
N LYS A 243 -19.46 18.51 -22.55
CA LYS A 243 -20.53 17.86 -23.32
C LYS A 243 -20.41 16.34 -23.39
N SER A 244 -19.32 15.77 -22.89
CA SER A 244 -18.98 14.37 -23.11
C SER A 244 -18.13 13.84 -21.96
N ALA A 245 -18.25 12.53 -21.68
CA ALA A 245 -17.44 11.81 -20.71
C ALA A 245 -15.98 11.60 -21.19
N GLN A 246 -15.68 11.90 -22.45
CA GLN A 246 -14.32 11.90 -22.99
C GLN A 246 -13.62 13.26 -22.83
N ALA A 247 -14.32 14.28 -22.31
CA ALA A 247 -13.73 15.58 -22.04
C ALA A 247 -12.59 15.46 -21.02
N PHE A 248 -11.50 16.18 -21.25
CA PHE A 248 -10.30 16.10 -20.41
C PHE A 248 -10.59 16.51 -18.97
N GLU A 249 -11.51 17.46 -18.74
CA GLU A 249 -11.88 17.94 -17.42
C GLU A 249 -12.44 16.82 -16.52
N TRP A 250 -13.09 15.82 -17.14
CA TRP A 250 -13.53 14.60 -16.47
C TRP A 250 -12.44 13.52 -16.46
N ALA A 251 -11.76 13.32 -17.59
CA ALA A 251 -10.72 12.29 -17.70
C ALA A 251 -9.55 12.50 -16.72
N GLN A 252 -9.22 13.75 -16.38
CA GLN A 252 -8.16 14.07 -15.41
C GLN A 252 -8.49 13.68 -13.95
N GLN A 253 -9.77 13.41 -13.65
CA GLN A 253 -10.21 13.01 -12.32
C GLN A 253 -9.86 11.53 -12.04
N LEU A 254 -9.66 11.19 -10.77
CA LEU A 254 -9.44 9.81 -10.34
C LEU A 254 -10.80 9.07 -10.28
N ARG A 255 -11.07 8.25 -11.30
CA ARG A 255 -12.36 7.59 -11.54
C ARG A 255 -12.31 6.12 -11.16
N PHE A 256 -13.39 5.60 -10.59
CA PHE A 256 -13.45 4.22 -10.08
C PHE A 256 -14.58 3.43 -10.74
N TYR A 257 -14.28 2.21 -11.16
CA TYR A 257 -15.20 1.33 -11.88
C TYR A 257 -15.19 -0.06 -11.27
N ILE A 258 -16.34 -0.73 -11.29
CA ILE A 258 -16.41 -2.17 -11.10
C ILE A 258 -16.52 -2.83 -12.48
N ARG A 259 -15.63 -3.79 -12.75
CA ARG A 259 -15.65 -4.63 -13.95
C ARG A 259 -15.32 -6.06 -13.52
N ARG A 260 -16.25 -6.99 -13.74
CA ARG A 260 -16.08 -8.43 -13.44
C ARG A 260 -15.51 -8.70 -12.04
N ASP A 261 -16.11 -8.09 -11.02
CA ASP A 261 -15.71 -8.20 -9.60
C ASP A 261 -14.27 -7.73 -9.28
N GLU A 262 -13.67 -6.95 -10.17
CA GLU A 262 -12.46 -6.18 -9.92
C GLU A 262 -12.79 -4.68 -9.90
N VAL A 263 -12.10 -3.95 -9.01
CA VAL A 263 -12.19 -2.49 -8.94
C VAL A 263 -11.04 -1.92 -9.75
N ILE A 264 -11.38 -1.16 -10.78
CA ILE A 264 -10.43 -0.51 -11.69
C ILE A 264 -10.47 0.99 -11.44
N ILE A 265 -9.29 1.60 -11.46
CA ILE A 265 -9.09 3.02 -11.30
C ILE A 265 -8.57 3.57 -12.62
N GLU A 266 -9.14 4.67 -13.10
CA GLU A 266 -8.64 5.38 -14.27
C GLU A 266 -8.37 6.84 -13.96
N GLN A 267 -7.28 7.36 -14.50
CA GLN A 267 -6.97 8.78 -14.46
C GLN A 267 -6.12 9.16 -15.68
N ALA A 268 -6.56 10.17 -16.42
CA ALA A 268 -5.99 10.56 -17.71
C ALA A 268 -5.83 9.33 -18.64
N ILE A 269 -4.59 8.94 -18.94
CA ILE A 269 -4.26 7.76 -19.78
C ILE A 269 -4.00 6.49 -18.95
N GLY A 270 -4.00 6.61 -17.63
CA GLY A 270 -3.64 5.53 -16.72
C GLY A 270 -4.82 4.67 -16.33
N ARG A 271 -4.56 3.36 -16.24
CA ARG A 271 -5.50 2.34 -15.76
C ARG A 271 -4.80 1.43 -14.77
N PHE A 272 -5.41 1.24 -13.61
CA PHE A 272 -4.83 0.52 -12.48
C PHE A 272 -5.86 -0.38 -11.83
N TRP A 273 -5.43 -1.53 -11.31
CA TRP A 273 -6.25 -2.29 -10.37
C TRP A 273 -6.19 -1.65 -8.98
N TYR A 274 -7.29 -1.73 -8.23
CA TYR A 274 -7.30 -1.34 -6.82
C TYR A 274 -6.40 -2.29 -6.02
N GLY A 275 -5.43 -1.76 -5.28
CA GLY A 275 -4.38 -2.55 -4.63
C GLY A 275 -4.86 -3.44 -3.47
N CYS A 276 -6.05 -3.15 -2.92
CA CYS A 276 -6.70 -3.91 -1.85
C CYS A 276 -5.89 -4.03 -0.54
N GLU A 277 -4.90 -3.17 -0.29
CA GLU A 277 -4.28 -3.06 1.04
C GLU A 277 -5.33 -2.58 2.06
N TYR A 278 -5.32 -3.13 3.28
CA TYR A 278 -6.18 -2.65 4.35
C TYR A 278 -5.58 -1.42 5.04
N LEU A 279 -6.20 -0.26 4.79
CA LEU A 279 -5.72 1.06 5.22
C LEU A 279 -6.41 1.57 6.49
N GLY A 280 -7.38 0.81 7.00
CA GLY A 280 -8.25 1.20 8.11
C GLY A 280 -8.91 2.55 7.87
N ASN A 281 -8.98 3.37 8.92
CA ASN A 281 -9.58 4.71 8.85
C ASN A 281 -8.53 5.81 9.03
N SER A 282 -7.35 5.61 8.44
CA SER A 282 -6.29 6.61 8.44
C SER A 282 -6.72 7.80 7.58
N GLY A 283 -7.04 8.93 8.22
CA GLY A 283 -7.74 10.08 7.62
C GLY A 283 -7.27 10.50 6.22
N ARG A 284 -8.20 11.12 5.47
CA ARG A 284 -7.99 11.59 4.09
C ARG A 284 -7.47 13.02 4.04
N LEU A 285 -6.52 13.28 3.15
CA LEU A 285 -6.07 14.64 2.83
C LEU A 285 -7.20 15.40 2.12
N VAL A 286 -7.31 16.70 2.39
CA VAL A 286 -8.21 17.57 1.63
C VAL A 286 -7.65 17.75 0.23
N ILE A 287 -8.43 17.34 -0.78
CA ILE A 287 -8.01 17.39 -2.18
C ILE A 287 -8.27 18.80 -2.74
N THR A 288 -7.19 19.51 -3.01
CA THR A 288 -7.19 20.83 -3.66
C THR A 288 -6.84 20.69 -5.14
N PRO A 289 -7.06 21.72 -5.99
CA PRO A 289 -6.65 21.67 -7.39
C PRO A 289 -5.15 21.40 -7.61
N LEU A 290 -4.30 21.79 -6.65
CA LEU A 290 -2.87 21.46 -6.69
C LEU A 290 -2.62 19.98 -6.37
N THR A 291 -3.39 19.42 -5.43
CA THR A 291 -3.34 17.99 -5.07
C THR A 291 -3.80 17.14 -6.25
N ASP A 292 -4.90 17.51 -6.92
CA ASP A 292 -5.39 16.82 -8.13
C ASP A 292 -4.36 16.82 -9.26
N ARG A 293 -3.72 17.96 -9.50
CA ARG A 293 -2.66 18.05 -10.50
C ARG A 293 -1.48 17.15 -10.15
N CYS A 294 -1.12 17.07 -8.87
CA CYS A 294 -0.09 16.15 -8.40
C CYS A 294 -0.52 14.69 -8.62
N TYR A 295 -1.74 14.30 -8.25
CA TYR A 295 -2.28 12.96 -8.49
C TYR A 295 -2.19 12.57 -9.95
N MET A 296 -2.69 13.43 -10.84
CA MET A 296 -2.64 13.21 -12.28
C MET A 296 -1.20 13.06 -12.78
N THR A 297 -0.27 13.89 -12.30
CA THR A 297 1.15 13.80 -12.71
C THR A 297 1.76 12.46 -12.28
N LEU A 298 1.48 12.03 -11.05
CA LEU A 298 1.98 10.78 -10.49
C LEU A 298 1.39 9.56 -11.20
N THR A 299 0.08 9.53 -11.46
CA THR A 299 -0.56 8.42 -12.18
C THR A 299 -0.14 8.37 -13.65
N ILE A 300 0.07 9.50 -14.31
CA ILE A 300 0.67 9.52 -15.66
C ILE A 300 2.09 8.94 -15.62
N ALA A 301 2.92 9.33 -14.65
CA ALA A 301 4.28 8.80 -14.51
C ALA A 301 4.27 7.27 -14.33
N LEU A 302 3.42 6.73 -13.46
CA LEU A 302 3.25 5.29 -13.27
C LEU A 302 2.81 4.58 -14.55
N SER A 303 1.88 5.18 -15.30
CA SER A 303 1.38 4.64 -16.57
C SER A 303 2.47 4.57 -17.64
N LEU A 304 3.48 5.42 -17.54
CA LEU A 304 4.65 5.47 -18.41
C LEU A 304 5.85 4.67 -17.88
N CYS A 305 5.66 3.86 -16.82
CA CYS A 305 6.74 3.14 -16.13
C CYS A 305 7.88 4.07 -15.70
N ARG A 306 7.50 5.17 -15.05
CA ARG A 306 8.41 6.15 -14.44
C ARG A 306 8.08 6.31 -12.96
N GLY A 307 9.08 6.76 -12.20
CA GLY A 307 8.87 7.22 -10.84
C GLY A 307 8.25 8.62 -10.81
N GLY A 308 7.72 9.01 -9.64
CA GLY A 308 7.21 10.36 -9.40
C GLY A 308 8.18 11.20 -8.55
N SER A 309 8.32 12.48 -8.88
CA SER A 309 9.21 13.39 -8.14
C SER A 309 8.52 14.71 -7.76
N PRO A 310 7.58 14.73 -6.79
CA PRO A 310 7.05 15.99 -6.28
C PRO A 310 8.15 16.86 -5.67
N LYS A 311 8.32 18.08 -6.18
CA LYS A 311 9.33 19.04 -5.74
C LYS A 311 8.65 20.31 -5.22
N GLY A 312 9.13 20.84 -4.09
CA GLY A 312 8.57 22.05 -3.47
C GLY A 312 9.08 22.25 -2.05
N PRO A 313 8.85 23.42 -1.41
CA PRO A 313 9.33 23.72 -0.06
C PRO A 313 8.92 22.69 1.00
N ALA A 314 9.65 22.64 2.11
CA ALA A 314 9.30 21.78 3.24
C ALA A 314 7.90 22.11 3.77
N GLY A 315 7.16 21.11 4.25
CA GLY A 315 5.81 21.30 4.80
C GLY A 315 4.69 21.55 3.78
N THR A 316 4.96 21.52 2.47
CA THR A 316 3.94 21.70 1.41
C THR A 316 3.12 20.44 1.09
N GLY A 317 3.22 19.39 1.93
CA GLY A 317 2.42 18.17 1.78
C GLY A 317 2.85 17.22 0.66
N LYS A 318 4.10 17.30 0.17
CA LYS A 318 4.64 16.44 -0.91
C LYS A 318 4.48 14.95 -0.61
N THR A 319 5.05 14.51 0.52
CA THR A 319 5.02 13.13 1.01
C THR A 319 3.57 12.70 1.28
N GLU A 320 2.78 13.58 1.89
CA GLU A 320 1.38 13.27 2.23
C GLU A 320 0.47 13.17 1.01
N THR A 321 0.80 13.87 -0.08
CA THR A 321 0.11 13.75 -1.36
C THR A 321 0.38 12.38 -1.98
N VAL A 322 1.64 11.91 -2.00
CA VAL A 322 1.98 10.56 -2.48
C VAL A 322 1.27 9.50 -1.63
N LYS A 323 1.28 9.67 -0.30
CA LYS A 323 0.63 8.77 0.64
C LYS A 323 -0.89 8.74 0.45
N ASP A 324 -1.56 9.89 0.32
CA ASP A 324 -3.01 9.94 0.14
C ASP A 324 -3.45 9.41 -1.24
N LEU A 325 -2.62 9.56 -2.29
CA LEU A 325 -2.85 8.90 -3.57
C LEU A 325 -2.76 7.38 -3.43
N GLY A 326 -1.71 6.86 -2.80
CA GLY A 326 -1.57 5.43 -2.56
C GLY A 326 -2.74 4.90 -1.72
N LYS A 327 -3.22 5.68 -0.73
CA LYS A 327 -4.45 5.34 -0.01
C LYS A 327 -5.69 5.33 -0.90
N ALA A 328 -5.83 6.29 -1.82
CA ALA A 328 -6.96 6.33 -2.76
C ALA A 328 -7.00 5.07 -3.63
N MET A 329 -5.83 4.57 -4.00
CA MET A 329 -5.66 3.40 -4.85
C MET A 329 -5.51 2.08 -4.08
N ALA A 330 -5.56 2.12 -2.75
CA ALA A 330 -5.32 0.99 -1.85
C ALA A 330 -3.99 0.26 -2.04
N PHE A 331 -2.91 1.02 -2.26
CA PHE A 331 -1.56 0.50 -2.24
C PHE A 331 -0.90 0.68 -0.88
N TYR A 332 -0.03 -0.26 -0.54
CA TYR A 332 0.85 -0.14 0.62
C TYR A 332 1.97 0.85 0.32
N VAL A 333 1.96 2.01 0.98
CA VAL A 333 2.96 3.06 0.80
C VAL A 333 3.88 3.11 2.02
N ILE A 334 5.18 2.97 1.77
CA ILE A 334 6.22 3.04 2.79
C ILE A 334 7.01 4.32 2.55
N VAL A 335 7.11 5.14 3.59
CA VAL A 335 7.89 6.39 3.54
C VAL A 335 9.22 6.14 4.23
N THR A 336 10.31 6.35 3.50
CA THR A 336 11.69 6.28 4.02
C THR A 336 12.25 7.69 4.06
N ASN A 337 12.58 8.18 5.25
CA ASN A 337 13.28 9.46 5.37
C ASN A 337 14.76 9.27 5.03
N CYS A 338 15.27 10.02 4.06
CA CYS A 338 16.64 9.89 3.61
C CYS A 338 17.60 10.72 4.44
N SER A 339 18.78 10.15 4.71
CA SER A 339 19.90 10.82 5.33
C SER A 339 21.21 10.47 4.61
N ASP A 340 22.27 11.18 4.97
CA ASP A 340 23.65 10.93 4.54
C ASP A 340 24.19 9.56 5.00
N ALA A 341 23.60 8.97 6.05
CA ALA A 341 23.94 7.63 6.54
C ALA A 341 23.39 6.48 5.69
N ILE A 342 22.49 6.74 4.73
CA ILE A 342 21.92 5.69 3.87
C ILE A 342 22.95 5.23 2.82
N ASP A 343 23.24 3.94 2.81
CA ASP A 343 24.10 3.31 1.81
C ASP A 343 23.31 2.70 0.62
N TYR A 344 24.01 2.45 -0.48
CA TYR A 344 23.40 1.87 -1.70
C TYR A 344 22.94 0.42 -1.51
N LYS A 345 23.48 -0.31 -0.52
CA LYS A 345 23.13 -1.71 -0.24
C LYS A 345 21.79 -1.80 0.49
N SER A 346 21.54 -0.90 1.42
CA SER A 346 20.28 -0.78 2.15
C SER A 346 19.17 -0.29 1.23
N MET A 347 19.47 0.69 0.36
CA MET A 347 18.55 1.08 -0.72
C MET A 347 18.23 -0.09 -1.65
N GLY A 348 19.24 -0.84 -2.09
CA GLY A 348 19.06 -2.07 -2.87
C GLY A 348 18.12 -3.07 -2.20
N ARG A 349 18.33 -3.35 -0.90
CA ARG A 349 17.45 -4.24 -0.12
C ARG A 349 16.02 -3.70 -0.01
N MET A 350 15.84 -2.39 0.22
CA MET A 350 14.50 -1.78 0.23
C MET A 350 13.81 -1.90 -1.14
N PHE A 351 14.54 -1.66 -2.23
CA PHE A 351 14.01 -1.84 -3.58
C PHE A 351 13.59 -3.28 -3.86
N MET A 352 14.36 -4.28 -3.42
CA MET A 352 13.95 -5.69 -3.49
C MET A 352 12.63 -5.93 -2.75
N GLY A 353 12.47 -5.32 -1.57
CA GLY A 353 11.22 -5.34 -0.82
C GLY A 353 10.05 -4.72 -1.60
N TYR A 354 10.23 -3.53 -2.15
CA TYR A 354 9.19 -2.82 -2.92
C TYR A 354 8.78 -3.61 -4.17
N CYS A 355 9.75 -4.12 -4.93
CA CYS A 355 9.51 -4.89 -6.14
C CYS A 355 8.70 -6.17 -5.86
N GLN A 356 9.12 -6.95 -4.86
CA GLN A 356 8.51 -8.25 -4.56
C GLN A 356 7.18 -8.12 -3.80
N THR A 357 6.99 -7.04 -3.03
CA THR A 357 5.70 -6.76 -2.37
C THR A 357 4.70 -6.12 -3.35
N GLY A 358 5.18 -5.39 -4.36
CA GLY A 358 4.36 -4.48 -5.15
C GLY A 358 3.92 -3.25 -4.37
N ALA A 359 4.74 -2.82 -3.41
CA ALA A 359 4.49 -1.65 -2.58
C ALA A 359 5.03 -0.37 -3.23
N TRP A 360 4.63 0.78 -2.71
CA TRP A 360 5.17 2.08 -3.11
C TRP A 360 6.24 2.53 -2.14
N GLY A 361 7.45 2.78 -2.64
CA GLY A 361 8.52 3.40 -1.87
C GLY A 361 8.52 4.91 -2.10
N CYS A 362 8.29 5.70 -1.05
CA CYS A 362 8.37 7.15 -1.07
C CYS A 362 9.61 7.60 -0.27
N PHE A 363 10.63 8.07 -0.97
CA PHE A 363 11.88 8.52 -0.37
C PHE A 363 11.81 10.01 -0.07
N ASP A 364 11.66 10.35 1.20
CA ASP A 364 11.60 11.73 1.66
C ASP A 364 12.99 12.33 1.83
N GLU A 365 13.08 13.64 1.59
CA GLU A 365 14.34 14.40 1.60
C GLU A 365 15.45 13.73 0.77
N PHE A 366 15.10 13.20 -0.41
CA PHE A 366 16.01 12.39 -1.25
C PHE A 366 17.32 13.11 -1.62
N ASN A 367 17.31 14.45 -1.60
CA ASN A 367 18.49 15.28 -1.80
C ASN A 367 19.52 15.23 -0.66
N ARG A 368 19.24 14.55 0.45
CA ARG A 368 20.18 14.33 1.57
C ARG A 368 21.10 13.12 1.37
N ILE A 369 20.86 12.31 0.34
CA ILE A 369 21.71 11.17 0.01
C ILE A 369 23.03 11.68 -0.58
N ASN A 370 24.15 11.10 -0.13
CA ASN A 370 25.46 11.40 -0.66
C ASN A 370 25.53 11.17 -2.18
N ILE A 371 26.17 12.10 -2.90
CA ILE A 371 26.23 12.09 -4.37
C ILE A 371 26.85 10.78 -4.91
N GLU A 372 27.86 10.25 -4.21
CA GLU A 372 28.51 8.97 -4.56
C GLU A 372 27.54 7.78 -4.51
N VAL A 373 26.65 7.76 -3.52
CA VAL A 373 25.59 6.74 -3.36
C VAL A 373 24.50 6.94 -4.41
N LEU A 374 24.15 8.20 -4.70
CA LEU A 374 23.08 8.57 -5.62
C LEU A 374 23.30 8.01 -7.03
N SER A 375 24.54 8.02 -7.53
CA SER A 375 24.86 7.45 -8.85
C SER A 375 24.49 5.97 -8.95
N VAL A 376 24.84 5.18 -7.93
CA VAL A 376 24.52 3.75 -7.87
C VAL A 376 23.00 3.53 -7.70
N VAL A 377 22.35 4.34 -6.85
CA VAL A 377 20.90 4.28 -6.65
C VAL A 377 20.13 4.61 -7.94
N ALA A 378 20.60 5.57 -8.74
CA ALA A 378 19.99 5.89 -10.03
C ALA A 378 20.04 4.70 -11.01
N GLN A 379 21.15 3.96 -11.04
CA GLN A 379 21.26 2.73 -11.83
C GLN A 379 20.30 1.64 -11.34
N GLN A 380 20.18 1.47 -10.01
CA GLN A 380 19.23 0.54 -9.40
C GLN A 380 17.79 0.87 -9.81
N ILE A 381 17.36 2.13 -9.66
CA ILE A 381 16.03 2.59 -10.05
C ILE A 381 15.81 2.37 -11.55
N THR A 382 16.79 2.71 -12.39
CA THR A 382 16.69 2.53 -13.84
C THR A 382 16.48 1.06 -14.22
N SER A 383 17.20 0.14 -13.57
CA SER A 383 17.03 -1.31 -13.77
C SER A 383 15.60 -1.75 -13.48
N ILE A 384 15.01 -1.26 -12.39
CA ILE A 384 13.63 -1.58 -11.99
C ILE A 384 12.64 -1.00 -12.99
N LEU A 385 12.77 0.29 -13.35
CA LEU A 385 11.85 0.95 -14.29
C LEU A 385 11.89 0.31 -15.69
N ASN A 386 13.05 -0.16 -16.13
CA ASN A 386 13.17 -0.91 -17.37
C ASN A 386 12.44 -2.26 -17.28
N ALA A 387 12.63 -3.01 -16.19
CA ALA A 387 11.91 -4.26 -15.98
C ALA A 387 10.38 -4.05 -15.88
N MET A 388 9.94 -2.97 -15.24
CA MET A 388 8.53 -2.57 -15.17
C MET A 388 7.94 -2.30 -16.55
N LYS A 389 8.69 -1.66 -17.44
CA LYS A 389 8.25 -1.41 -18.82
C LYS A 389 8.01 -2.72 -19.56
N ILE A 390 8.92 -3.68 -19.46
CA ILE A 390 8.76 -4.98 -20.14
C ILE A 390 7.55 -5.74 -19.58
N LEU A 391 7.37 -5.75 -18.25
CA LEU A 391 6.19 -6.35 -17.62
C LEU A 391 4.89 -5.68 -18.11
N GLN A 392 4.86 -4.35 -18.22
CA GLN A 392 3.69 -3.64 -18.71
C GLN A 392 3.38 -3.99 -20.18
N ASP A 393 4.40 -4.17 -21.01
CA ASP A 393 4.23 -4.57 -22.42
C ASP A 393 3.69 -6.01 -22.52
N GLU A 394 4.13 -6.93 -21.66
CA GLU A 394 3.57 -8.30 -21.57
C GLU A 394 2.10 -8.30 -21.17
N ILE A 395 1.73 -7.49 -20.18
CA ILE A 395 0.33 -7.30 -19.76
C ILE A 395 -0.50 -6.75 -20.92
N LYS A 396 -0.01 -5.73 -21.63
CA LYS A 396 -0.68 -5.15 -22.81
C LYS A 396 -0.86 -6.17 -23.93
N ASN A 397 0.13 -6.99 -24.20
CA ASN A 397 0.06 -8.04 -25.23
C ASN A 397 -0.97 -9.12 -24.87
N SER A 398 -1.04 -9.53 -23.59
CA SER A 398 -2.05 -10.46 -23.10
C SER A 398 -3.48 -9.91 -23.27
N MET A 399 -3.68 -8.60 -23.03
CA MET A 399 -4.97 -7.96 -23.27
C MET A 399 -5.33 -7.92 -24.76
N ARG A 400 -4.38 -7.56 -25.64
CA ARG A 400 -4.61 -7.53 -27.10
C ARG A 400 -4.97 -8.90 -27.69
N ALA A 401 -4.51 -9.99 -27.08
CA ALA A 401 -4.87 -11.34 -27.50
C ALA A 401 -6.36 -11.68 -27.26
N LYS A 402 -7.07 -10.93 -26.42
CA LYS A 402 -8.50 -11.13 -26.12
C LYS A 402 -9.40 -10.36 -27.09
N ILE A 403 -9.33 -10.73 -28.36
CA ILE A 403 -9.96 -10.01 -29.49
C ILE A 403 -11.49 -9.83 -29.33
N ASN A 404 -12.17 -10.75 -28.63
CA ASN A 404 -13.62 -10.75 -28.46
C ASN A 404 -14.11 -10.05 -27.18
N MET A 405 -13.26 -9.26 -26.51
CA MET A 405 -13.59 -8.59 -25.25
C MET A 405 -13.41 -7.09 -25.39
N SER A 406 -14.23 -6.30 -24.69
CA SER A 406 -13.97 -4.87 -24.55
C SER A 406 -12.63 -4.66 -23.84
N GLU A 407 -11.97 -3.53 -24.09
CA GLU A 407 -10.69 -3.22 -23.46
C GLU A 407 -10.78 -3.22 -21.92
N ASP A 408 -11.91 -2.75 -21.37
CA ASP A 408 -12.23 -2.78 -19.95
C ASP A 408 -12.28 -4.22 -19.40
N ASP A 409 -12.97 -5.11 -20.10
CA ASP A 409 -13.11 -6.50 -19.70
C ASP A 409 -11.81 -7.28 -19.86
N ALA A 410 -11.04 -6.97 -20.91
CA ALA A 410 -9.73 -7.55 -21.14
C ALA A 410 -8.77 -7.22 -19.99
N PHE A 411 -8.78 -5.97 -19.52
CA PHE A 411 -8.01 -5.52 -18.36
C PHE A 411 -8.49 -6.17 -17.05
N ALA A 412 -9.79 -6.22 -16.81
CA ALA A 412 -10.37 -6.82 -15.61
C ALA A 412 -10.03 -8.33 -15.46
N THR A 413 -9.80 -9.02 -16.58
CA THR A 413 -9.58 -10.47 -16.60
C THR A 413 -8.14 -10.88 -16.90
N VAL A 414 -7.17 -9.97 -16.88
CA VAL A 414 -5.75 -10.32 -17.04
C VAL A 414 -5.40 -11.43 -16.05
N ASP A 415 -4.68 -12.45 -16.53
CA ASP A 415 -4.22 -13.53 -15.67
C ASP A 415 -3.31 -12.95 -14.58
N LYS A 416 -3.67 -13.18 -13.31
CA LYS A 416 -2.94 -12.67 -12.15
C LYS A 416 -1.48 -13.17 -12.11
N ARG A 417 -1.15 -14.27 -12.79
CA ARG A 417 0.24 -14.75 -12.93
C ARG A 417 1.11 -13.85 -13.80
N LEU A 418 0.50 -13.09 -14.72
CA LEU A 418 1.20 -12.12 -15.57
C LEU A 418 1.39 -10.76 -14.89
N LEU A 419 0.90 -10.63 -13.66
CA LEU A 419 1.05 -9.42 -12.85
C LEU A 419 2.38 -9.38 -12.10
N SER A 420 3.26 -10.36 -12.32
CA SER A 420 4.64 -10.32 -11.87
C SER A 420 5.60 -10.92 -12.90
N ARG A 421 6.85 -10.46 -12.85
CA ARG A 421 7.97 -10.95 -13.67
C ARG A 421 9.18 -11.24 -12.79
N LYS A 422 9.96 -12.27 -13.13
CA LYS A 422 11.33 -12.41 -12.61
C LYS A 422 12.32 -11.55 -13.40
N PHE A 423 13.20 -10.85 -12.70
CA PHE A 423 14.32 -10.13 -13.30
C PHE A 423 15.54 -10.15 -12.39
N THR A 424 16.72 -10.00 -12.98
CA THR A 424 17.97 -9.91 -12.23
C THR A 424 18.17 -8.48 -11.73
N PHE A 425 18.27 -8.32 -10.41
CA PHE A 425 18.56 -7.08 -9.73
C PHE A 425 19.72 -7.27 -8.78
N GLN A 426 20.79 -6.49 -8.94
CA GLN A 426 22.02 -6.61 -8.14
C GLN A 426 22.61 -8.04 -8.11
N GLY A 427 22.54 -8.76 -9.23
CA GLY A 427 23.04 -10.13 -9.35
C GLY A 427 22.14 -11.21 -8.73
N GLN A 428 20.91 -10.85 -8.33
CA GLN A 428 19.94 -11.78 -7.78
C GLN A 428 18.65 -11.76 -8.59
N ASP A 429 18.09 -12.94 -8.88
CA ASP A 429 16.78 -13.03 -9.51
C ASP A 429 15.68 -12.82 -8.47
N ILE A 430 14.88 -11.77 -8.67
CA ILE A 430 13.76 -11.40 -7.79
C ILE A 430 12.48 -11.26 -8.60
N ASP A 431 11.34 -11.38 -7.91
CA ASP A 431 10.04 -11.07 -8.49
C ASP A 431 9.80 -9.54 -8.49
N LEU A 432 9.21 -9.04 -9.58
CA LEU A 432 8.75 -7.68 -9.75
C LEU A 432 7.24 -7.69 -9.96
N VAL A 433 6.50 -7.14 -9.01
CA VAL A 433 5.04 -7.01 -9.06
C VAL A 433 4.65 -5.71 -9.76
N TRP A 434 3.64 -5.78 -10.64
CA TRP A 434 3.16 -4.67 -11.47
C TRP A 434 2.80 -3.37 -10.71
N SER A 435 2.45 -3.48 -9.43
CA SER A 435 2.02 -2.35 -8.59
C SER A 435 3.19 -1.61 -7.95
N CYS A 436 4.43 -2.08 -8.13
CA CYS A 436 5.62 -1.43 -7.60
C CYS A 436 5.73 0.02 -8.10
N GLY A 437 5.79 0.97 -7.17
CA GLY A 437 5.91 2.40 -7.46
C GLY A 437 7.08 3.01 -6.70
N LEU A 438 7.84 3.89 -7.36
CA LEU A 438 8.98 4.58 -6.75
C LEU A 438 8.77 6.09 -6.83
N PHE A 439 8.84 6.75 -5.69
CA PHE A 439 8.59 8.18 -5.55
C PHE A 439 9.70 8.82 -4.74
N ILE A 440 10.11 10.02 -5.13
CA ILE A 440 11.07 10.84 -4.40
C ILE A 440 10.43 12.18 -4.07
N THR A 441 10.66 12.69 -2.87
CA THR A 441 10.27 14.04 -2.50
C THR A 441 11.50 14.84 -2.14
N MET A 442 11.59 16.05 -2.69
CA MET A 442 12.78 16.89 -2.56
C MET A 442 12.38 18.33 -2.26
N ASN A 443 13.17 18.97 -1.43
CA ASN A 443 13.13 20.42 -1.26
C ASN A 443 13.99 21.06 -2.36
N PRO A 444 13.59 22.24 -2.88
CA PRO A 444 14.25 22.87 -4.00
C PRO A 444 15.69 23.29 -3.77
#